data_AF-A0A7C4GYA4-F1
#
_entry.id   AF-A0A7C4GYA4-F1
#
_cell.length_a   1.000
_cell.length_b   1.000
_cell.length_c   1.000
_cell.angle_alpha   90.00
_cell.angle_beta   90.00
_cell.angle_gamma   90.00
#
_symmetry.space_group_name_H-M   'P 1'
#
loop_
_entity.id
_entity.type
_entity.pdbx_description
1 polymer ?
#
loop_
_entity_poly.entity_id
_entity_poly.type
_entity_poly.pdbx_seq_one_letter_code
_entity_poly.pdbx_strand_id
1 'polypeptide(L)'
;MGRDQVLGFTILLVSLVGIVVYSWLLFFTNWDLIILKLTAFVAVTGLLALIAWIGYTLATTPPPKPIEEIEKELEKELETEKKE
;
A
#
# COMPACT_ATOMS: atom_id res chain seq x y z
N MET A 1 31.03 7.90 -5.90
CA MET A 1 29.87 7.00 -6.04
C MET A 1 28.66 7.84 -6.40
N GLY A 2 27.85 7.44 -7.39
CA GLY A 2 26.63 8.15 -7.72
C GLY A 2 25.66 8.16 -6.55
N ARG A 3 24.86 9.23 -6.40
CA ARG A 3 23.89 9.38 -5.30
C ARG A 3 22.95 8.18 -5.21
N ASP A 4 22.56 7.66 -6.37
CA ASP A 4 21.68 6.49 -6.51
C ASP A 4 22.36 5.19 -6.08
N GLN A 5 23.67 5.07 -6.31
CA GLN A 5 24.46 3.90 -5.92
C GLN A 5 24.69 3.86 -4.40
N VAL A 6 24.86 5.02 -3.75
CA VAL A 6 24.95 5.12 -2.29
C VAL A 6 23.62 4.76 -1.65
N LEU A 7 22.50 5.24 -2.18
CA LEU A 7 21.16 4.88 -1.73
C LEU A 7 20.90 3.38 -1.87
N GLY A 8 21.21 2.81 -3.03
CA GLY A 8 21.09 1.37 -3.28
C GLY A 8 21.91 0.54 -2.29
N PHE A 9 23.18 0.92 -2.06
CA PHE A 9 24.05 0.21 -1.12
C PHE A 9 23.59 0.35 0.34
N THR A 10 23.06 1.52 0.71
CA THR A 10 22.52 1.76 2.04
C THR A 10 21.29 0.88 2.31
N ILE A 11 20.37 0.81 1.33
CA ILE A 11 19.18 -0.04 1.44
C ILE A 11 19.59 -1.53 1.53
N LEU A 12 20.56 -1.96 0.73
CA LEU A 12 21.10 -3.32 0.76
C LEU A 12 21.65 -3.65 2.15
N LEU A 13 22.54 -2.81 2.69
CA LEU A 13 23.15 -3.01 4.01
C LEU A 13 22.10 -3.06 5.12
N VAL A 14 21.15 -2.12 5.13
CA VAL A 14 20.08 -2.09 6.13
C VAL A 14 19.22 -3.34 6.04
N SER A 15 18.89 -3.79 4.83
CA SER A 15 18.11 -5.01 4.63
C SER A 15 18.85 -6.26 5.11
N LEU A 16 20.15 -6.36 4.79
CA LEU A 16 20.98 -7.47 5.21
C LEU A 16 21.12 -7.53 6.72
N VAL A 17 21.36 -6.39 7.37
CA VAL A 17 21.43 -6.27 8.83
C VAL A 17 20.10 -6.65 9.46
N GLY A 18 18.98 -6.17 8.90
CA GLY A 18 17.64 -6.51 9.36
C GLY A 18 17.36 -8.02 9.33
N ILE A 19 17.75 -8.70 8.26
CA ILE A 19 17.61 -10.17 8.14
C ILE A 19 18.40 -10.87 9.24
N VAL A 20 19.67 -10.50 9.43
CA VAL A 20 20.53 -11.13 10.45
C VAL A 20 19.97 -10.94 11.85
N VAL A 21 19.55 -9.72 12.19
CA VAL A 21 18.96 -9.40 13.50
C VAL A 21 17.65 -10.16 13.71
N TYR A 22 16.77 -10.19 12.71
CA TYR A 22 15.50 -10.91 12.80
C TYR A 22 15.71 -12.41 12.96
N SER A 23 16.61 -13.02 12.17
CA SER A 23 16.96 -14.44 12.32
C SER A 23 17.54 -14.75 13.69
N TRP A 24 18.42 -13.88 14.21
CA TRP A 24 18.98 -14.06 15.56
C TRP A 24 17.90 -14.06 16.64
N LEU A 25 16.99 -13.09 16.59
CA LEU A 25 15.85 -12.96 17.49
C LEU A 25 14.90 -14.17 17.43
N LEU A 26 14.75 -14.79 16.26
CA LEU A 26 13.86 -15.93 16.05
C LEU A 26 14.48 -17.24 16.54
N PHE A 27 15.78 -17.48 16.30
CA PHE A 27 16.41 -18.77 16.59
C PHE A 27 17.15 -18.85 17.94
N PHE A 28 17.66 -17.73 18.46
CA PHE A 28 18.53 -17.73 19.65
C PHE A 28 17.88 -17.17 20.92
N THR A 29 16.61 -16.77 20.84
CA THR A 29 15.91 -16.09 21.94
C THR A 29 14.60 -16.81 22.26
N ASN A 30 14.24 -16.94 23.55
CA ASN A 30 12.98 -17.58 24.00
C ASN A 30 11.70 -16.78 23.67
N TRP A 31 11.83 -15.70 22.88
CA TRP A 31 10.75 -14.81 22.47
C TRP A 31 10.30 -15.10 21.03
N ASP A 32 10.88 -16.12 20.42
CA ASP A 32 10.58 -16.65 19.08
C ASP A 32 9.06 -16.71 18.79
N LEU A 33 8.28 -17.30 19.69
CA LEU A 33 6.84 -17.42 19.54
C LEU A 33 6.11 -16.07 19.57
N ILE A 34 6.56 -15.14 20.40
CA ILE A 34 5.97 -13.79 20.49
C ILE A 34 6.28 -13.01 19.22
N ILE A 35 7.52 -13.10 18.74
CA ILE A 35 8.00 -12.41 17.54
C ILE A 35 7.28 -12.94 16.30
N LEU A 36 7.16 -14.26 16.17
CA LEU A 36 6.40 -14.91 15.10
C LEU A 36 4.93 -14.48 15.11
N LYS A 37 4.27 -14.51 16.27
CA LYS A 37 2.87 -14.04 16.41
C LYS A 37 2.72 -12.59 15.98
N LEU A 38 3.65 -11.72 16.38
CA LEU A 38 3.62 -10.30 16.02
C LEU A 38 3.79 -10.11 14.51
N THR A 39 4.76 -10.78 13.88
CA THR A 39 4.94 -10.69 12.42
C THR A 39 3.76 -11.24 11.64
N ALA A 40 3.19 -12.37 12.07
CA ALA A 40 1.99 -12.94 11.46
C ALA A 40 0.79 -12.00 11.62
N PHE A 41 0.62 -11.39 12.80
CA PHE A 41 -0.42 -10.41 13.05
C PHE A 41 -0.27 -9.19 12.13
N VAL A 42 0.93 -8.59 12.03
CA VAL A 42 1.18 -7.45 11.13
C VAL A 42 0.90 -7.81 9.68
N ALA A 43 1.31 -9.00 9.23
CA ALA A 43 1.03 -9.47 7.86
C ALA A 43 -0.49 -9.60 7.60
N VAL A 44 -1.22 -10.24 8.52
CA VAL A 44 -2.68 -10.43 8.40
C VAL A 44 -3.41 -9.09 8.50
N THR A 45 -3.05 -8.24 9.46
CA THR A 45 -3.64 -6.90 9.62
C THR A 45 -3.36 -6.03 8.41
N GLY A 46 -2.16 -6.08 7.82
CA GLY A 46 -1.86 -5.35 6.58
C GLY A 46 -2.77 -5.78 5.43
N LEU A 47 -2.96 -7.09 5.24
CA LEU A 47 -3.86 -7.62 4.22
C LEU A 47 -5.33 -7.24 4.48
N LEU A 48 -5.81 -7.45 5.70
CA LEU A 48 -7.18 -7.12 6.07
C LEU A 48 -7.44 -5.63 6.05
N ALA A 49 -6.46 -4.79 6.38
CA ALA A 49 -6.57 -3.33 6.26
C ALA A 49 -6.74 -2.90 4.81
N LEU A 50 -6.04 -3.52 3.86
CA LEU A 50 -6.25 -3.26 2.42
C LEU A 50 -7.66 -3.66 1.99
N ILE A 51 -8.15 -4.84 2.38
CA ILE A 51 -9.51 -5.29 2.06
C ILE A 51 -10.57 -4.36 2.69
N ALA A 52 -10.36 -4.00 3.96
CA ALA A 52 -11.24 -3.09 4.67
C ALA A 52 -11.25 -1.70 4.04
N TRP A 53 -10.10 -1.21 3.56
CA TRP A 53 -10.02 0.05 2.83
C TRP A 53 -10.81 0.00 1.52
N ILE A 54 -10.69 -1.07 0.75
CA ILE A 54 -11.49 -1.26 -0.47
C ILE A 54 -12.98 -1.29 -0.12
N GLY A 55 -13.37 -2.08 0.88
CA GLY A 55 -14.76 -2.14 1.36
C GLY A 55 -15.28 -0.78 1.84
N TYR A 56 -14.44 -0.01 2.53
CA TYR A 56 -14.76 1.35 2.98
C TYR A 56 -14.99 2.28 1.78
N THR A 57 -14.12 2.25 0.77
CA THR A 57 -14.31 3.06 -0.44
C THR A 57 -15.61 2.69 -1.16
N LEU A 58 -15.91 1.40 -1.35
CA LEU A 58 -17.15 0.96 -2.01
C LEU A 58 -18.41 1.33 -1.22
N ALA A 59 -18.36 1.24 0.11
CA ALA A 59 -19.49 1.60 0.98
C ALA A 59 -19.74 3.11 1.04
N THR A 60 -18.70 3.91 0.83
CA THR A 60 -18.77 5.38 0.92
C THR A 60 -18.85 6.08 -0.43
N THR A 61 -18.59 5.36 -1.53
CA THR A 61 -18.87 5.87 -2.88
C THR A 61 -20.36 5.71 -3.18
N PRO A 62 -21.11 6.81 -3.43
CA PRO A 62 -22.44 6.70 -4.00
C PRO A 62 -22.35 5.93 -5.33
N PRO A 63 -23.35 5.10 -5.65
CA PRO A 63 -23.34 4.31 -6.88
C PRO A 63 -23.03 5.23 -8.05
N PRO A 64 -22.06 4.87 -8.90
CA PRO A 64 -21.63 5.72 -10.01
C PRO A 64 -22.87 6.20 -10.76
N LYS A 65 -22.98 7.52 -10.96
CA LYS A 65 -24.11 8.11 -11.71
C LYS A 65 -24.29 7.29 -13.00
N PRO A 66 -25.53 7.03 -13.46
CA PRO A 66 -25.77 6.34 -14.71
C PRO A 66 -24.90 6.94 -15.82
N ILE A 67 -24.24 6.08 -16.61
CA ILE A 67 -23.25 6.48 -17.62
C ILE A 67 -23.79 7.60 -18.53
N GLU A 68 -25.09 7.60 -18.80
CA GLU A 68 -25.80 8.61 -19.60
C GLU A 68 -25.76 10.04 -19.04
N GLU A 69 -25.71 10.23 -17.71
CA GLU A 69 -25.61 11.57 -17.11
C GLU A 69 -24.17 12.10 -17.16
N ILE A 70 -23.20 11.19 -17.05
CA ILE A 70 -21.76 11.51 -17.12
C ILE A 70 -21.37 11.87 -18.56
N GLU A 71 -21.87 11.13 -19.57
CA GLU A 71 -21.69 11.47 -20.98
C GLU A 71 -22.27 12.83 -21.33
N LYS A 72 -23.47 13.15 -20.84
CA LYS A 72 -24.12 14.46 -21.10
C LYS A 72 -23.44 15.62 -20.38
N GLU A 73 -22.91 15.43 -19.17
CA GLU A 73 -22.10 16.45 -18.49
C GLU A 73 -20.77 16.68 -19.24
N LEU A 74 -20.12 15.61 -19.70
CA LEU A 74 -18.85 15.68 -20.43
C LEU A 74 -19.00 16.29 -21.84
N GLU A 75 -20.06 15.93 -22.58
CA GLU A 75 -20.38 16.57 -23.86
C GLU A 75 -20.64 18.07 -23.71
N LYS A 76 -21.33 18.47 -22.64
CA LYS A 76 -21.56 19.90 -22.36
C LYS A 76 -20.28 20.64 -22.01
N GLU A 77 -19.39 20.07 -21.20
CA GLU A 77 -18.08 20.66 -20.90
C GLU A 77 -17.22 20.79 -22.17
N LEU A 78 -17.18 19.75 -23.00
CA LEU A 78 -16.48 19.75 -24.30
C LEU A 78 -17.06 20.77 -25.29
N GLU A 79 -18.38 20.97 -25.30
CA GLU A 79 -19.03 21.99 -26.14
C GLU A 79 -18.77 23.41 -25.64
N THR A 80 -18.68 23.62 -24.33
CA THR A 80 -18.31 24.93 -23.76
C THR A 80 -16.84 25.26 -24.01
N GLU A 81 -15.92 24.30 -23.83
CA GLU A 81 -14.49 24.50 -24.14
C GLU A 81 -14.22 24.73 -25.64
N LYS A 82 -15.07 24.21 -26.53
CA LYS A 82 -14.96 24.45 -27.99
C LYS A 82 -15.60 25.76 -28.44
N LYS A 83 -16.45 26.39 -27.61
CA LYS A 83 -17.14 27.65 -27.92
C LYS A 83 -16.43 28.87 -27.34
N GLU A 84 -15.53 28.70 -26.37
CA GLU A 84 -14.48 29.67 -26.02
C GLU A 84 -13.31 29.62 -27.02
#